data_AF-A0A4R9JZA4-F1
#
_entry.id   AF-A0A4R9JZA4-F1
#
_cell.length_a   1.000
_cell.length_b   1.000
_cell.length_c   1.000
_cell.angle_alpha   90.00
_cell.angle_beta   90.00
_cell.angle_gamma   90.00
#
_symmetry.space_group_name_H-M   'P 1'
#
loop_
_entity.id
_entity.type
_entity.pdbx_description
1 polymer ?
#
loop_
_entity_poly.entity_id
_entity_poly.type
_entity_poly.pdbx_seq_one_letter_code
_entity_poly.pdbx_strand_id
1 'polypeptide(L)'
;MKLLLLILLLASHSIFADDDYRRQIFKAVNELRKIEEKSSNKELDKNNALMDENWALFKKNKSDSIRILKNILDEEIKKEKPSSLVILDLSWFLVLEDKNKNEYLPQLIKYYERIDFRSKIISFSSQQFFNFSLFLSEKQQPDFLKLIDERFLRHETGTFFIPQHMTSVSNHAQRTHLYGVYGNQSIKHLLNILESEKTITNRQSILSILRRICTSDCAIPISNLLEKEKDHESFVSGTYILLDNAGPIGKELYLKLSTGALSAKTKDYFDSEKEFAKNLTYEYLMNQIEQKFGKSNNQFNDKELLSETEKMINNAGSSTTLHPSDFINSTKDKEILIGKLLEARRKSFLRVNRHGLDDIDITNMVINTLNFKP
;
A
#
# COMPACT_ATOMS: atom_id res chain seq x y z
N MET A 1 -33.55 6.11 -54.17
CA MET A 1 -34.52 6.20 -53.05
C MET A 1 -34.49 4.99 -52.10
N LYS A 2 -34.39 3.74 -52.57
CA LYS A 2 -34.34 2.55 -51.70
C LYS A 2 -33.09 2.44 -50.79
N LEU A 3 -31.93 2.96 -51.24
CA LEU A 3 -30.68 2.96 -50.43
C LEU A 3 -30.74 3.96 -49.25
N LEU A 4 -31.47 5.08 -49.40
CA LEU A 4 -31.62 6.10 -48.37
C LEU A 4 -32.55 5.64 -47.24
N LEU A 5 -33.59 4.87 -47.57
CA LEU A 5 -34.49 4.25 -46.59
C LEU A 5 -33.81 3.14 -45.77
N LEU A 6 -32.89 2.38 -46.36
CA LEU A 6 -32.14 1.34 -45.65
C LEU A 6 -31.14 1.93 -44.64
N ILE A 7 -30.49 3.05 -44.98
CA ILE A 7 -29.58 3.77 -44.07
C ILE A 7 -30.34 4.43 -42.92
N LEU A 8 -31.53 4.98 -43.17
CA LEU A 8 -32.41 5.53 -42.12
C LEU A 8 -32.97 4.45 -41.17
N LEU A 9 -33.29 3.26 -41.69
CA LEU A 9 -33.74 2.12 -40.88
C LEU A 9 -32.62 1.47 -40.06
N LEU A 10 -31.38 1.46 -40.56
CA LEU A 10 -30.21 0.99 -39.81
C LEU A 10 -29.80 1.99 -38.71
N ALA A 11 -29.90 3.30 -38.98
CA ALA A 11 -29.62 4.35 -37.99
C ALA A 11 -30.65 4.42 -36.85
N SER A 12 -31.93 4.09 -37.11
CA SER A 12 -32.94 4.08 -36.06
C SER A 12 -32.77 2.91 -35.08
N HIS A 13 -32.33 1.73 -35.54
CA HIS A 13 -32.10 0.58 -34.65
C HIS A 13 -30.90 0.80 -33.70
N SER A 14 -29.86 1.53 -34.13
CA SER A 14 -28.73 1.87 -33.26
C SER A 14 -29.11 2.85 -32.14
N ILE A 15 -30.04 3.77 -32.37
CA ILE A 15 -30.44 4.77 -31.37
C ILE A 15 -31.34 4.15 -30.29
N PHE A 16 -32.25 3.24 -30.65
CA PHE A 16 -33.11 2.55 -29.68
C PHE A 16 -32.34 1.51 -28.83
N ALA A 17 -31.33 0.85 -29.40
CA ALA A 17 -30.48 -0.09 -28.66
C ALA A 17 -29.57 0.60 -27.62
N ASP A 18 -29.09 1.81 -27.93
CA ASP A 18 -28.27 2.62 -27.00
C ASP A 18 -29.10 3.11 -25.80
N ASP A 19 -30.37 3.49 -26.02
CA ASP A 19 -31.27 3.90 -24.94
C ASP A 19 -31.67 2.72 -24.02
N ASP A 20 -31.91 1.52 -24.57
CA ASP A 20 -32.21 0.33 -23.76
C ASP A 20 -31.01 -0.09 -22.90
N TYR A 21 -29.80 -0.15 -23.47
CA TYR A 21 -28.60 -0.51 -22.72
C TYR A 21 -28.30 0.49 -21.60
N ARG A 22 -28.42 1.79 -21.89
CA ARG A 22 -28.29 2.85 -20.87
C ARG A 22 -29.28 2.66 -19.74
N ARG A 23 -30.57 2.39 -20.05
CA ARG A 23 -31.60 2.10 -19.03
C ARG A 23 -31.24 0.89 -18.16
N GLN A 24 -30.70 -0.18 -18.76
CA GLN A 24 -30.23 -1.35 -18.02
C GLN A 24 -29.12 -0.98 -17.02
N ILE A 25 -28.14 -0.17 -17.43
CA ILE A 25 -27.07 0.31 -16.54
C ILE A 25 -27.65 1.16 -15.39
N PHE A 26 -28.55 2.11 -15.68
CA PHE A 26 -29.19 2.91 -14.62
C PHE A 26 -29.97 2.04 -13.63
N LYS A 27 -30.68 1.02 -14.12
CA LYS A 27 -31.40 0.06 -13.28
C LYS A 27 -30.42 -0.72 -12.39
N ALA A 28 -29.35 -1.27 -12.95
CA ALA A 28 -28.29 -1.97 -12.22
C ALA A 28 -27.71 -1.11 -11.08
N VAL A 29 -27.34 0.14 -11.38
CA VAL A 29 -26.82 1.07 -10.35
C VAL A 29 -27.90 1.44 -9.32
N ASN A 30 -29.16 1.59 -9.72
CA ASN A 30 -30.25 1.85 -8.78
C ASN A 30 -30.46 0.69 -7.80
N GLU A 31 -30.23 -0.57 -8.21
CA GLU A 31 -30.28 -1.69 -7.26
C GLU A 31 -29.12 -1.63 -6.26
N LEU A 32 -27.92 -1.20 -6.66
CA LEU A 32 -26.81 -0.97 -5.71
C LEU A 32 -27.15 0.06 -4.64
N ARG A 33 -27.88 1.14 -5.00
CA ARG A 33 -28.31 2.18 -4.04
C ARG A 33 -29.26 1.64 -2.96
N LYS A 34 -29.96 0.55 -3.24
CA LYS A 34 -30.93 -0.07 -2.31
C LYS A 34 -30.27 -1.05 -1.34
N ILE A 35 -28.99 -1.37 -1.51
CA ILE A 35 -28.27 -2.24 -0.59
C ILE A 35 -28.18 -1.52 0.76
N GLU A 36 -28.88 -2.06 1.75
CA GLU A 36 -28.90 -1.52 3.12
C GLU A 36 -27.76 -2.09 3.98
N GLU A 37 -27.46 -1.39 5.08
CA GLU A 37 -26.40 -1.71 6.04
C GLU A 37 -26.65 -2.97 6.90
N LYS A 38 -27.80 -3.63 6.74
CA LYS A 38 -28.16 -4.83 7.50
C LYS A 38 -27.98 -6.04 6.62
N SER A 39 -27.03 -6.90 6.96
CA SER A 39 -26.87 -8.13 6.22
C SER A 39 -26.40 -9.28 7.11
N SER A 40 -27.32 -10.22 7.32
CA SER A 40 -26.98 -11.62 7.58
C SER A 40 -26.06 -12.16 6.48
N ASN A 41 -25.32 -13.25 6.72
CA ASN A 41 -24.43 -13.84 5.69
C ASN A 41 -25.15 -14.12 4.35
N LYS A 42 -26.44 -14.50 4.39
CA LYS A 42 -27.25 -14.74 3.19
C LYS A 42 -27.51 -13.46 2.37
N GLU A 43 -27.66 -12.32 3.04
CA GLU A 43 -27.85 -11.03 2.36
C GLU A 43 -26.53 -10.55 1.74
N LEU A 44 -25.39 -10.80 2.39
CA LEU A 44 -24.07 -10.54 1.81
C LEU A 44 -23.85 -11.33 0.51
N ASP A 45 -24.15 -12.64 0.50
CA ASP A 45 -24.02 -13.47 -0.70
C ASP A 45 -24.90 -12.98 -1.84
N LYS A 46 -26.13 -12.57 -1.53
CA LYS A 46 -27.06 -11.99 -2.52
C LYS A 46 -26.54 -10.65 -3.08
N ASN A 47 -25.99 -9.79 -2.23
CA ASN A 47 -25.43 -8.51 -2.64
C ASN A 47 -24.19 -8.70 -3.53
N ASN A 48 -23.32 -9.65 -3.20
CA ASN A 48 -22.15 -10.00 -4.02
C ASN A 48 -22.59 -10.50 -5.41
N ALA A 49 -23.58 -11.40 -5.48
CA ALA A 49 -24.11 -11.88 -6.75
C ALA A 49 -24.69 -10.73 -7.61
N LEU A 50 -25.42 -9.79 -6.99
CA LEU A 50 -25.93 -8.60 -7.69
C LEU A 50 -24.79 -7.72 -8.24
N MET A 51 -23.71 -7.53 -7.48
CA MET A 51 -22.55 -6.76 -7.95
C MET A 51 -21.87 -7.46 -9.15
N ASP A 52 -21.70 -8.79 -9.09
CA ASP A 52 -21.14 -9.58 -10.18
C ASP A 52 -22.00 -9.51 -11.46
N GLU A 53 -23.32 -9.61 -11.32
CA GLU A 53 -24.26 -9.45 -12.45
C GLU A 53 -24.17 -8.05 -13.08
N ASN A 54 -24.09 -7.01 -12.25
CA ASN A 54 -23.91 -5.63 -12.71
C ASN A 54 -22.59 -5.47 -13.47
N TRP A 55 -21.50 -6.02 -12.96
CA TRP A 55 -20.20 -5.97 -13.62
C TRP A 55 -20.20 -6.73 -14.95
N ALA A 56 -20.88 -7.89 -15.01
CA ALA A 56 -21.05 -8.62 -16.26
C ALA A 56 -21.82 -7.79 -17.29
N LEU A 57 -22.86 -7.06 -16.88
CA LEU A 57 -23.59 -6.13 -17.73
C LEU A 57 -22.67 -5.00 -18.26
N PHE A 58 -21.87 -4.38 -17.38
CA PHE A 58 -20.97 -3.29 -17.75
C PHE A 58 -19.90 -3.74 -18.77
N LYS A 59 -19.43 -4.98 -18.65
CA LYS A 59 -18.43 -5.57 -19.56
C LYS A 59 -18.96 -5.87 -20.96
N LYS A 60 -20.28 -6.02 -21.16
CA LYS A 60 -20.87 -6.32 -22.49
C LYS A 60 -20.52 -5.27 -23.55
N ASN A 61 -20.56 -3.99 -23.18
CA ASN A 61 -20.10 -2.89 -24.03
C ASN A 61 -19.29 -1.89 -23.19
N LYS A 62 -18.02 -2.24 -22.98
CA LYS A 62 -17.09 -1.53 -22.10
C LYS A 62 -16.98 -0.02 -22.40
N SER A 63 -16.89 0.36 -23.68
CA SER A 63 -16.68 1.76 -24.08
C SER A 63 -17.87 2.64 -23.66
N ASP A 64 -19.09 2.19 -23.96
CA ASP A 64 -20.30 2.92 -23.58
C ASP A 64 -20.55 2.87 -22.07
N SER A 65 -20.32 1.72 -21.43
CA SER A 65 -20.42 1.59 -19.98
C SER A 65 -19.53 2.57 -19.24
N ILE A 66 -18.24 2.67 -19.59
CA ILE A 66 -17.31 3.61 -18.92
C ILE A 66 -17.85 5.04 -19.00
N ARG A 67 -18.31 5.47 -20.17
CA ARG A 67 -18.88 6.81 -20.36
C ARG A 67 -20.13 7.03 -19.51
N ILE A 68 -21.05 6.05 -19.48
CA ILE A 68 -22.29 6.14 -18.71
C ILE A 68 -22.00 6.13 -17.20
N LEU A 69 -21.14 5.23 -16.72
CA LEU A 69 -20.79 5.09 -15.31
C LEU A 69 -20.06 6.32 -14.78
N LYS A 70 -19.20 6.96 -15.57
CA LYS A 70 -18.59 8.26 -15.22
C LYS A 70 -19.62 9.34 -15.01
N ASN A 71 -20.58 9.48 -15.93
CA ASN A 71 -21.68 10.45 -15.77
C ASN A 71 -22.51 10.15 -14.51
N ILE A 72 -22.77 8.87 -14.23
CA ILE A 72 -23.47 8.45 -13.01
C ILE A 72 -22.67 8.83 -11.76
N LEU A 73 -21.36 8.58 -11.73
CA LEU A 73 -20.47 8.94 -10.62
C LEU A 73 -20.39 10.45 -10.41
N ASP A 74 -20.23 11.22 -11.48
CA ASP A 74 -20.17 12.68 -11.47
C ASP A 74 -21.45 13.30 -10.89
N GLU A 75 -22.62 12.71 -11.17
CA GLU A 75 -23.89 13.11 -10.57
C GLU A 75 -24.06 12.58 -9.14
N GLU A 76 -23.59 11.37 -8.84
CA GLU A 76 -23.67 10.78 -7.50
C GLU A 76 -22.91 11.62 -6.48
N ILE A 77 -21.70 12.05 -6.80
CA ILE A 77 -20.86 12.83 -5.87
C ILE A 77 -21.43 14.22 -5.53
N LYS A 78 -22.29 14.77 -6.39
CA LYS A 78 -22.96 16.07 -6.20
C LYS A 78 -24.19 15.98 -5.30
N LYS A 79 -24.69 14.78 -5.02
CA LYS A 79 -25.84 14.60 -4.13
C LYS A 79 -25.49 15.03 -2.71
N GLU A 80 -26.51 15.50 -1.99
CA GLU A 80 -26.41 15.80 -0.56
C GLU A 80 -26.01 14.54 0.23
N LYS A 81 -26.61 13.39 -0.12
CA LYS A 81 -26.33 12.07 0.46
C LYS A 81 -25.90 11.10 -0.64
N PRO A 82 -24.61 11.09 -1.02
CA PRO A 82 -24.10 10.14 -2.01
C PRO A 82 -24.14 8.71 -1.47
N SER A 83 -24.36 7.72 -2.34
CA SER A 83 -24.19 6.31 -1.98
C SER A 83 -22.71 5.91 -2.02
N SER A 84 -22.10 5.71 -0.86
CA SER A 84 -20.69 5.28 -0.73
C SER A 84 -20.40 3.97 -1.46
N LEU A 85 -21.34 3.02 -1.46
CA LEU A 85 -21.20 1.74 -2.16
C LEU A 85 -21.19 1.93 -3.68
N VAL A 86 -22.10 2.74 -4.22
CA VAL A 86 -22.11 3.07 -5.66
C VAL A 86 -20.80 3.74 -6.07
N ILE A 87 -20.34 4.71 -5.28
CA ILE A 87 -19.08 5.39 -5.56
C ILE A 87 -17.92 4.40 -5.53
N LEU A 88 -17.81 3.58 -4.49
CA LEU A 88 -16.73 2.60 -4.34
C LEU A 88 -16.74 1.58 -5.48
N ASP A 89 -17.88 0.94 -5.73
CA ASP A 89 -17.98 -0.16 -6.69
C ASP A 89 -17.70 0.30 -8.12
N LEU A 90 -18.35 1.38 -8.55
CA LEU A 90 -18.17 1.90 -9.90
C LEU A 90 -16.76 2.50 -10.09
N SER A 91 -16.20 3.17 -9.07
CA SER A 91 -14.82 3.67 -9.16
C SER A 91 -13.83 2.53 -9.26
N TRP A 92 -14.04 1.45 -8.51
CA TRP A 92 -13.19 0.26 -8.59
C TRP A 92 -13.31 -0.44 -9.95
N PHE A 93 -14.52 -0.53 -10.51
CA PHE A 93 -14.71 -1.00 -11.89
C PHE A 93 -13.91 -0.14 -12.88
N LEU A 94 -13.97 1.19 -12.79
CA LEU A 94 -13.19 2.09 -13.66
C LEU A 94 -11.68 1.87 -13.52
N VAL A 95 -11.18 1.61 -12.31
CA VAL A 95 -9.76 1.28 -12.06
C VAL A 95 -9.35 0.01 -12.79
N LEU A 96 -10.15 -1.05 -12.70
CA LEU A 96 -9.84 -2.34 -13.35
C LEU A 96 -9.89 -2.25 -14.87
N GLU A 97 -10.74 -1.37 -15.40
CA GLU A 97 -10.95 -1.22 -16.82
C GLU A 97 -10.04 -0.16 -17.49
N ASP A 98 -9.38 0.71 -16.72
CA ASP A 98 -8.41 1.69 -17.21
C ASP A 98 -7.12 1.02 -17.71
N LYS A 99 -7.03 0.84 -19.03
CA LYS A 99 -5.85 0.25 -19.70
C LYS A 99 -4.59 1.10 -19.54
N ASN A 100 -4.74 2.42 -19.38
CA ASN A 100 -3.64 3.37 -19.21
C ASN A 100 -3.35 3.65 -17.72
N LYS A 101 -4.08 3.00 -16.81
CA LYS A 101 -4.01 3.04 -15.34
C LYS A 101 -3.96 4.42 -14.68
N ASN A 102 -4.12 5.50 -15.42
CA ASN A 102 -4.00 6.88 -14.96
C ASN A 102 -4.95 7.85 -15.71
N GLU A 103 -5.74 7.38 -16.67
CA GLU A 103 -6.59 8.26 -17.51
C GLU A 103 -7.64 8.98 -16.66
N TYR A 104 -8.17 8.28 -15.65
CA TYR A 104 -9.23 8.77 -14.78
C TYR A 104 -8.75 9.19 -13.40
N LEU A 105 -7.44 9.27 -13.18
CA LEU A 105 -6.88 9.47 -11.85
C LEU A 105 -7.44 10.72 -11.13
N PRO A 106 -7.53 11.91 -11.75
CA PRO A 106 -8.09 13.08 -11.07
C PRO A 106 -9.56 12.91 -10.66
N GLN A 107 -10.37 12.21 -11.46
CA GLN A 107 -11.77 11.94 -11.15
C GLN A 107 -11.90 10.88 -10.05
N LEU A 108 -11.10 9.81 -10.10
CA LEU A 108 -11.09 8.75 -9.10
C LEU A 108 -10.78 9.29 -7.69
N ILE A 109 -9.88 10.27 -7.58
CA ILE A 109 -9.59 10.94 -6.29
C ILE A 109 -10.81 11.72 -5.80
N LYS A 110 -11.47 12.49 -6.67
CA LYS A 110 -12.70 13.22 -6.32
C LYS A 110 -13.82 12.27 -5.90
N TYR A 111 -13.95 11.13 -6.56
CA TYR A 111 -14.92 10.09 -6.18
C TYR A 111 -14.56 9.53 -4.81
N TYR A 112 -13.30 9.16 -4.60
CA TYR A 112 -12.80 8.64 -3.34
C TYR A 112 -13.05 9.60 -2.17
N GLU A 113 -12.82 10.90 -2.35
CA GLU A 113 -13.09 11.95 -1.34
C GLU A 113 -14.53 11.96 -0.84
N ARG A 114 -15.49 11.52 -1.67
CA ARG A 114 -16.93 11.55 -1.37
C ARG A 114 -17.46 10.23 -0.78
N ILE A 115 -16.61 9.21 -0.65
CA ILE A 115 -16.94 7.98 0.08
C ILE A 115 -16.97 8.29 1.58
N ASP A 116 -18.12 8.06 2.22
CA ASP A 116 -18.20 8.02 3.68
C ASP A 116 -17.60 6.71 4.22
N PHE A 117 -16.32 6.79 4.58
CA PHE A 117 -15.54 5.67 5.10
C PHE A 117 -15.98 5.18 6.49
N ARG A 118 -16.85 5.93 7.17
CA ARG A 118 -17.41 5.54 8.48
C ARG A 118 -18.73 4.79 8.36
N SER A 119 -19.33 4.77 7.17
CA SER A 119 -20.55 4.01 6.93
C SER A 119 -20.32 2.50 7.07
N LYS A 120 -21.29 1.79 7.63
CA LYS A 120 -21.18 0.33 7.83
C LYS A 120 -21.00 -0.42 6.53
N ILE A 121 -21.62 0.07 5.45
CA ILE A 121 -21.50 -0.54 4.13
C ILE A 121 -20.05 -0.56 3.63
N ILE A 122 -19.25 0.48 3.94
CA ILE A 122 -17.83 0.49 3.60
C ILE A 122 -17.02 -0.44 4.50
N SER A 123 -17.39 -0.62 5.77
CA SER A 123 -16.77 -1.64 6.62
C SER A 123 -17.02 -3.06 6.10
N PHE A 124 -18.22 -3.36 5.58
CA PHE A 124 -18.51 -4.64 4.91
C PHE A 124 -17.73 -4.80 3.59
N SER A 125 -17.51 -3.71 2.86
CA SER A 125 -16.69 -3.67 1.65
C SER A 125 -15.22 -3.27 1.91
N SER A 126 -14.70 -3.54 3.12
CA SER A 126 -13.38 -3.07 3.56
C SER A 126 -12.24 -3.52 2.65
N GLN A 127 -12.29 -4.74 2.12
CA GLN A 127 -11.30 -5.24 1.15
C GLN A 127 -11.29 -4.40 -0.14
N GLN A 128 -12.46 -4.10 -0.72
CA GLN A 128 -12.56 -3.29 -1.94
C GLN A 128 -12.12 -1.85 -1.68
N PHE A 129 -12.53 -1.27 -0.54
CA PHE A 129 -12.11 0.07 -0.13
C PHE A 129 -10.59 0.18 0.07
N PHE A 130 -9.99 -0.82 0.72
CA PHE A 130 -8.55 -0.91 0.88
C PHE A 130 -7.84 -1.05 -0.48
N ASN A 131 -8.30 -1.93 -1.36
CA ASN A 131 -7.70 -2.10 -2.69
C ASN A 131 -7.77 -0.82 -3.53
N PHE A 132 -8.89 -0.10 -3.46
CA PHE A 132 -9.01 1.19 -4.15
C PHE A 132 -8.06 2.24 -3.54
N SER A 133 -7.92 2.26 -2.21
CA SER A 133 -6.98 3.13 -1.51
C SER A 133 -5.52 2.79 -1.86
N LEU A 134 -5.18 1.51 -1.98
CA LEU A 134 -3.86 1.02 -2.34
C LEU A 134 -3.49 1.40 -3.78
N PHE A 135 -4.44 1.24 -4.71
CA PHE A 135 -4.28 1.71 -6.08
C PHE A 135 -3.97 3.21 -6.14
N LEU A 136 -4.74 4.04 -5.43
CA LEU A 136 -4.52 5.49 -5.39
C LEU A 136 -3.21 5.87 -4.69
N SER A 137 -2.83 5.15 -3.63
CA SER A 137 -1.55 5.33 -2.93
C SER A 137 -0.36 5.07 -3.83
N GLU A 138 -0.44 4.05 -4.71
CA GLU A 138 0.60 3.74 -5.68
C GLU A 138 0.91 4.92 -6.62
N LYS A 139 -0.07 5.80 -6.85
CA LYS A 139 0.04 6.96 -7.74
C LYS A 139 0.74 8.16 -7.12
N GLN A 140 1.07 8.09 -5.82
CA GLN A 140 1.87 9.09 -5.10
C GLN A 140 1.37 10.53 -5.28
N GLN A 141 0.05 10.73 -5.24
CA GLN A 141 -0.54 12.06 -5.39
C GLN A 141 -0.36 12.87 -4.10
N PRO A 142 0.31 14.06 -4.13
CA PRO A 142 0.82 14.73 -2.94
C PRO A 142 -0.14 14.88 -1.75
N ASP A 143 -1.41 15.19 -2.01
CA ASP A 143 -2.42 15.41 -0.97
C ASP A 143 -3.13 14.12 -0.51
N PHE A 144 -2.89 12.99 -1.17
CA PHE A 144 -3.55 11.72 -0.86
C PHE A 144 -3.11 11.14 0.49
N LEU A 145 -1.88 11.44 0.95
CA LEU A 145 -1.41 11.04 2.28
C LEU A 145 -2.33 11.54 3.40
N LYS A 146 -2.89 12.76 3.27
CA LYS A 146 -3.85 13.30 4.26
C LYS A 146 -5.12 12.46 4.33
N LEU A 147 -5.58 11.94 3.20
CA LEU A 147 -6.74 11.05 3.15
C LEU A 147 -6.41 9.68 3.77
N ILE A 148 -5.19 9.16 3.59
CA ILE A 148 -4.73 7.95 4.28
C ILE A 148 -4.70 8.19 5.79
N ASP A 149 -4.22 9.35 6.25
CA ASP A 149 -4.19 9.70 7.67
C ASP A 149 -5.60 9.69 8.27
N GLU A 150 -6.53 10.37 7.61
CA GLU A 150 -7.92 10.51 8.05
C GLU A 150 -8.65 9.16 8.04
N ARG A 151 -8.38 8.30 7.07
CA ARG A 151 -9.22 7.11 6.83
C ARG A 151 -8.66 5.85 7.46
N PHE A 152 -7.34 5.72 7.56
CA PHE A 152 -6.67 4.50 8.01
C PHE A 152 -5.77 4.72 9.22
N LEU A 153 -5.04 5.84 9.32
CA LEU A 153 -4.13 6.05 10.45
C LEU A 153 -4.90 6.32 11.74
N ARG A 154 -5.85 7.25 11.68
CA ARG A 154 -6.63 7.74 12.83
C ARG A 154 -7.92 6.97 13.08
N HIS A 155 -8.27 6.06 12.17
CA HIS A 155 -9.53 5.33 12.19
C HIS A 155 -9.30 3.86 11.86
N GLU A 156 -10.07 2.99 12.50
CA GLU A 156 -10.04 1.55 12.23
C GLU A 156 -11.00 1.22 11.08
N THR A 157 -10.47 0.69 9.98
CA THR A 157 -11.22 0.39 8.74
C THR A 157 -11.82 -1.02 8.71
N GLY A 158 -11.64 -1.79 9.78
CA GLY A 158 -12.06 -3.19 9.88
C GLY A 158 -11.04 -4.14 9.26
N THR A 159 -11.01 -5.38 9.74
CA THR A 159 -10.13 -6.43 9.21
C THR A 159 -10.87 -7.27 8.17
N PHE A 160 -10.15 -7.77 7.16
CA PHE A 160 -10.71 -8.67 6.16
C PHE A 160 -9.78 -9.84 5.90
N PHE A 161 -10.33 -10.95 5.43
CA PHE A 161 -9.61 -12.18 5.13
C PHE A 161 -9.48 -12.35 3.61
N ILE A 162 -8.28 -12.73 3.14
CA ILE A 162 -8.03 -13.07 1.73
C ILE A 162 -7.89 -14.60 1.64
N PRO A 163 -8.93 -15.33 1.18
CA PRO A 163 -8.93 -16.79 1.16
C PRO A 163 -7.78 -17.38 0.34
N GLN A 164 -7.44 -16.78 -0.79
CA GLN A 164 -6.40 -17.25 -1.70
C GLN A 164 -5.00 -17.24 -1.07
N HIS A 165 -4.83 -16.46 0.01
CA HIS A 165 -3.56 -16.33 0.74
C HIS A 165 -3.66 -16.82 2.19
N MET A 166 -4.82 -17.35 2.60
CA MET A 166 -5.10 -17.77 3.97
C MET A 166 -4.66 -16.73 5.02
N THR A 167 -4.83 -15.44 4.71
CA THR A 167 -4.26 -14.33 5.49
C THR A 167 -5.32 -13.31 5.83
N SER A 168 -5.34 -12.89 7.10
CA SER A 168 -6.14 -11.74 7.57
C SER A 168 -5.32 -10.45 7.46
N VAL A 169 -5.90 -9.43 6.83
CA VAL A 169 -5.30 -8.10 6.71
C VAL A 169 -5.83 -7.21 7.82
N SER A 170 -5.00 -7.00 8.84
CA SER A 170 -5.33 -6.12 9.98
C SER A 170 -5.26 -4.63 9.60
N ASN A 171 -5.83 -3.75 10.42
CA ASN A 171 -5.69 -2.29 10.26
C ASN A 171 -4.21 -1.87 10.19
N HIS A 172 -3.35 -2.54 10.97
CA HIS A 172 -1.90 -2.32 10.93
C HIS A 172 -1.29 -2.69 9.58
N ALA A 173 -1.64 -3.88 9.05
CA ALA A 173 -1.18 -4.30 7.73
C ALA A 173 -1.67 -3.35 6.64
N GLN A 174 -2.94 -2.93 6.68
CA GLN A 174 -3.49 -1.97 5.70
C GLN A 174 -2.66 -0.68 5.66
N ARG A 175 -2.47 -0.02 6.81
CA ARG A 175 -1.65 1.20 6.91
C ARG A 175 -0.23 0.98 6.36
N THR A 176 0.39 -0.13 6.76
CA THR A 176 1.74 -0.50 6.31
C THR A 176 1.82 -0.57 4.79
N HIS A 177 0.86 -1.21 4.12
CA HIS A 177 0.81 -1.29 2.67
C HIS A 177 0.56 0.07 2.00
N LEU A 178 -0.38 0.87 2.52
CA LEU A 178 -0.74 2.18 1.95
C LEU A 178 0.42 3.18 2.02
N TYR A 179 1.06 3.34 3.19
CA TYR A 179 2.22 4.21 3.30
C TYR A 179 3.46 3.63 2.61
N GLY A 180 3.62 2.30 2.63
CA GLY A 180 4.76 1.63 2.02
C GLY A 180 4.81 1.79 0.50
N VAL A 181 3.68 1.62 -0.20
CA VAL A 181 3.64 1.83 -1.66
C VAL A 181 3.87 3.28 -2.08
N TYR A 182 3.60 4.22 -1.17
CA TYR A 182 3.81 5.65 -1.39
C TYR A 182 5.31 6.04 -1.35
N GLY A 183 6.15 5.26 -0.67
CA GLY A 183 7.62 5.40 -0.70
C GLY A 183 8.16 6.58 0.13
N ASN A 184 9.28 7.19 -0.27
CA ASN A 184 10.00 8.17 0.56
C ASN A 184 9.17 9.37 1.02
N GLN A 185 8.17 9.78 0.25
CA GLN A 185 7.27 10.86 0.65
C GLN A 185 6.46 10.52 1.91
N SER A 186 6.06 9.25 2.11
CA SER A 186 5.34 8.84 3.32
C SER A 186 6.24 8.83 4.54
N ILE A 187 7.54 8.53 4.40
CA ILE A 187 8.51 8.58 5.50
C ILE A 187 8.55 10.00 6.07
N LYS A 188 8.81 11.01 5.22
CA LYS A 188 8.87 12.41 5.65
C LYS A 188 7.55 12.86 6.28
N HIS A 189 6.42 12.48 5.67
CA HIS A 189 5.09 12.80 6.17
C HIS A 189 4.83 12.21 7.56
N LEU A 190 5.12 10.92 7.75
CA LEU A 190 4.93 10.23 9.02
C LEU A 190 5.86 10.76 10.12
N LEU A 191 7.11 11.10 9.80
CA LEU A 191 8.04 11.73 10.74
C LEU A 191 7.52 13.09 11.21
N ASN A 192 6.98 13.92 10.31
CA ASN A 192 6.36 15.20 10.68
C ASN A 192 5.15 15.01 11.61
N ILE A 193 4.32 13.99 11.38
CA ILE A 193 3.20 13.67 12.29
C ILE A 193 3.76 13.23 13.65
N LEU A 194 4.75 12.34 13.64
CA LEU A 194 5.35 11.73 14.83
C LEU A 194 5.90 12.77 15.81
N GLU A 195 6.52 13.86 15.31
CA GLU A 195 7.06 14.96 16.13
C GLU A 195 6.01 15.61 17.04
N SER A 196 4.75 15.63 16.62
CA SER A 196 3.65 16.28 17.34
C SER A 196 2.63 15.30 17.94
N GLU A 197 2.82 13.98 17.74
CA GLU A 197 1.85 12.96 18.12
C GLU A 197 1.88 12.67 19.63
N LYS A 198 0.73 12.91 20.27
CA LYS A 198 0.56 12.78 21.72
C LYS A 198 -0.06 11.45 22.12
N THR A 199 -0.82 10.82 21.23
CA THR A 199 -1.51 9.56 21.51
C THR A 199 -0.54 8.38 21.32
N ILE A 200 -0.35 7.59 22.37
CA ILE A 200 0.53 6.40 22.36
C ILE A 200 0.14 5.45 21.22
N THR A 201 -1.14 5.14 21.04
CA THR A 201 -1.62 4.23 20.00
C THR A 201 -1.25 4.69 18.59
N ASN A 202 -1.41 5.98 18.29
CA ASN A 202 -1.04 6.52 16.98
C ASN A 202 0.48 6.51 16.80
N ARG A 203 1.23 6.89 17.84
CA ARG A 203 2.69 6.85 17.83
C ARG A 203 3.21 5.45 17.54
N GLN A 204 2.73 4.45 18.26
CA GLN A 204 3.06 3.04 18.04
C GLN A 204 2.68 2.60 16.63
N SER A 205 1.53 3.01 16.12
CA SER A 205 1.15 2.72 14.72
C SER A 205 2.13 3.33 13.72
N ILE A 206 2.49 4.60 13.89
CA ILE A 206 3.45 5.29 13.01
C ILE A 206 4.81 4.58 13.05
N LEU A 207 5.33 4.30 14.24
CA LEU A 207 6.61 3.60 14.42
C LEU A 207 6.58 2.19 13.80
N SER A 208 5.48 1.47 13.92
CA SER A 208 5.35 0.13 13.34
C SER A 208 5.27 0.14 11.81
N ILE A 209 4.74 1.21 11.21
CA ILE A 209 4.82 1.46 9.75
C ILE A 209 6.26 1.80 9.37
N LEU A 210 6.86 2.78 10.06
CA LEU A 210 8.24 3.24 9.83
C LEU A 210 9.26 2.10 9.96
N ARG A 211 9.07 1.13 10.85
CA ARG A 211 9.91 -0.07 10.96
C ARG A 211 10.09 -0.84 9.65
N ARG A 212 9.13 -0.74 8.72
CA ARG A 212 9.19 -1.44 7.42
C ARG A 212 9.57 -0.56 6.25
N ILE A 213 9.38 0.76 6.37
CA ILE A 213 9.55 1.69 5.24
C ILE A 213 10.72 2.65 5.45
N CYS A 214 11.25 2.78 6.66
CA CYS A 214 12.33 3.72 6.95
C CYS A 214 13.58 3.45 6.10
N THR A 215 14.36 4.51 5.98
CA THR A 215 15.71 4.54 5.43
C THR A 215 16.63 5.21 6.45
N SER A 216 17.90 5.41 6.09
CA SER A 216 18.87 6.18 6.88
C SER A 216 18.36 7.58 7.29
N ASP A 217 17.48 8.19 6.50
CA ASP A 217 16.89 9.51 6.81
C ASP A 217 16.06 9.53 8.10
N CYS A 218 15.59 8.36 8.56
CA CYS A 218 14.86 8.25 9.83
C CYS A 218 15.77 8.37 11.07
N ALA A 219 17.09 8.21 10.93
CA ALA A 219 17.99 8.03 12.07
C ALA A 219 17.90 9.16 13.11
N ILE A 220 18.03 10.41 12.65
CA ILE A 220 18.04 11.58 13.53
C ILE A 220 16.66 11.81 14.18
N PRO A 221 15.54 11.88 13.43
CA PRO A 221 14.22 12.07 14.03
C PRO A 221 13.84 10.98 15.04
N ILE A 222 14.18 9.71 14.75
CA ILE A 222 13.88 8.61 15.65
C ILE A 222 14.76 8.65 16.89
N SER A 223 16.06 8.95 16.76
CA SER A 223 16.94 9.14 17.92
C SER A 223 16.40 10.24 18.85
N ASN A 224 16.02 11.39 18.28
CA ASN A 224 15.46 12.52 19.04
C ASN A 224 14.15 12.16 19.77
N LEU A 225 13.33 11.29 19.17
CA LEU A 225 12.14 10.75 19.81
C LEU A 225 12.52 9.84 20.99
N LEU A 226 13.44 8.90 20.78
CA LEU A 226 13.85 7.91 21.79
C LEU A 226 14.47 8.54 23.04
N GLU A 227 15.16 9.68 22.92
CA GLU A 227 15.68 10.42 24.07
C GLU A 227 14.59 10.86 25.07
N LYS A 228 13.35 10.99 24.60
CA LYS A 228 12.22 11.50 25.38
C LYS A 228 11.11 10.46 25.57
N GLU A 229 11.23 9.30 24.94
CA GLU A 229 10.20 8.28 24.92
C GLU A 229 10.13 7.54 26.26
N LYS A 230 8.91 7.39 26.77
CA LYS A 230 8.61 6.71 28.04
C LYS A 230 7.82 5.42 27.84
N ASP A 231 7.12 5.30 26.71
CA ASP A 231 6.39 4.10 26.37
C ASP A 231 7.35 3.02 25.85
N HIS A 232 7.33 1.85 26.49
CA HIS A 232 8.25 0.76 26.20
C HIS A 232 8.12 0.25 24.77
N GLU A 233 6.90 0.04 24.27
CA GLU A 233 6.67 -0.52 22.93
C GLU A 233 7.06 0.47 21.83
N SER A 234 6.85 1.76 22.06
CA SER A 234 7.34 2.83 21.18
C SER A 234 8.87 2.87 21.18
N PHE A 235 9.50 2.74 22.35
CA PHE A 235 10.96 2.68 22.45
C PHE A 235 11.54 1.49 21.68
N VAL A 236 11.00 0.28 21.90
CA VAL A 236 11.37 -0.95 21.18
C VAL A 236 11.23 -0.76 19.67
N SER A 237 10.12 -0.20 19.20
CA SER A 237 9.89 0.03 17.78
C SER A 237 10.89 1.02 17.18
N GLY A 238 11.24 2.07 17.90
CA GLY A 238 12.28 3.02 17.48
C GLY A 238 13.68 2.40 17.46
N THR A 239 14.02 1.54 18.42
CA THR A 239 15.28 0.77 18.41
C THR A 239 15.41 -0.07 17.15
N TYR A 240 14.36 -0.81 16.77
CA TYR A 240 14.37 -1.56 15.51
C TYR A 240 14.54 -0.67 14.27
N ILE A 241 13.96 0.53 14.26
CA ILE A 241 14.19 1.46 13.15
C ILE A 241 15.67 1.87 13.08
N LEU A 242 16.28 2.22 14.22
CA LEU A 242 17.69 2.64 14.26
C LEU A 242 18.65 1.52 13.88
N LEU A 243 18.43 0.29 14.35
CA LEU A 243 19.38 -0.81 14.18
C LEU A 243 19.16 -1.59 12.88
N ASP A 244 17.91 -1.76 12.44
CA ASP A 244 17.60 -2.60 11.28
C ASP A 244 17.48 -1.82 9.96
N ASN A 245 17.20 -0.51 10.01
CA ASN A 245 16.86 0.27 8.81
C ASN A 245 17.74 1.50 8.58
N ALA A 246 18.33 2.06 9.63
CA ALA A 246 19.03 3.34 9.56
C ALA A 246 20.55 3.24 9.35
N GLY A 247 21.09 2.03 9.15
CA GLY A 247 22.49 1.81 8.83
C GLY A 247 23.46 2.23 9.95
N PRO A 248 24.73 2.54 9.60
CA PRO A 248 25.75 2.93 10.57
C PRO A 248 25.36 4.15 11.43
N ILE A 249 24.69 5.14 10.84
CA ILE A 249 24.25 6.35 11.56
C ILE A 249 23.24 5.97 12.67
N GLY A 250 22.29 5.09 12.37
CA GLY A 250 21.34 4.60 13.36
C GLY A 250 22.00 3.87 14.52
N LYS A 251 22.96 2.98 14.23
CA LYS A 251 23.81 2.33 15.24
C LYS A 251 24.51 3.36 16.13
N GLU A 252 25.18 4.34 15.54
CA GLU A 252 25.94 5.35 16.29
C GLU A 252 25.05 6.19 17.20
N LEU A 253 23.87 6.59 16.71
CA LEU A 253 22.90 7.35 17.49
C LEU A 253 22.34 6.52 18.64
N TYR A 254 21.98 5.26 18.39
CA TYR A 254 21.48 4.35 19.42
C TYR A 254 22.48 4.19 20.58
N LEU A 255 23.77 4.01 20.26
CA LEU A 255 24.84 3.87 21.26
C LEU A 255 25.08 5.14 22.09
N LYS A 256 24.64 6.31 21.60
CA LYS A 256 24.76 7.63 22.26
C LYS A 256 23.51 8.02 23.07
N LEU A 257 22.41 7.25 22.99
CA LEU A 257 21.18 7.57 23.71
C LEU A 257 21.39 7.62 25.23
N SER A 258 20.76 8.61 25.87
CA SER A 258 20.77 8.75 27.33
C SER A 258 19.71 7.84 27.97
N THR A 259 20.06 7.16 29.07
CA THR A 259 19.17 6.20 29.74
C THR A 259 18.46 6.74 30.98
N GLY A 260 18.72 8.00 31.35
CA GLY A 260 18.33 8.56 32.65
C GLY A 260 16.82 8.66 32.88
N ALA A 261 16.01 8.69 31.81
CA ALA A 261 14.56 8.82 31.87
C ALA A 261 13.79 7.50 31.59
N LEU A 262 14.50 6.39 31.35
CA LEU A 262 13.87 5.12 30.98
C LEU A 262 13.31 4.40 32.20
N SER A 263 12.16 3.74 32.03
CA SER A 263 11.63 2.78 33.01
C SER A 263 12.55 1.57 33.14
N ALA A 264 12.51 0.84 34.27
CA ALA A 264 13.36 -0.33 34.49
C ALA A 264 13.28 -1.36 33.34
N LYS A 265 12.06 -1.75 32.94
CA LYS A 265 11.83 -2.66 31.79
C LYS A 265 12.50 -2.17 30.51
N THR A 266 12.40 -0.87 30.21
CA THR A 266 12.96 -0.29 28.99
C THR A 266 14.46 -0.15 29.05
N LYS A 267 15.01 0.11 30.24
CA LYS A 267 16.44 0.13 30.49
C LYS A 267 17.05 -1.26 30.31
N ASP A 268 16.43 -2.30 30.86
CA ASP A 268 16.89 -3.68 30.69
C ASP A 268 16.94 -4.08 29.20
N TYR A 269 15.89 -3.72 28.44
CA TYR A 269 15.86 -3.91 26.99
C TYR A 269 16.94 -3.07 26.27
N PHE A 270 17.10 -1.80 26.64
CA PHE A 270 18.12 -0.94 26.05
C PHE A 270 19.52 -1.52 26.24
N ASP A 271 19.84 -1.97 27.46
CA ASP A 271 21.14 -2.53 27.81
C ASP A 271 21.39 -3.86 27.05
N SER A 272 20.37 -4.71 26.84
CA SER A 272 20.53 -5.93 26.02
C SER A 272 20.80 -5.61 24.54
N GLU A 273 20.06 -4.67 23.97
CA GLU A 273 20.23 -4.26 22.58
C GLU A 273 21.53 -3.47 22.34
N LYS A 274 22.08 -2.82 23.38
CA LYS A 274 23.35 -2.09 23.28
C LYS A 274 24.51 -3.02 22.94
N GLU A 275 24.54 -4.23 23.48
CA GLU A 275 25.56 -5.22 23.12
C GLU A 275 25.38 -5.72 21.68
N PHE A 276 24.14 -5.94 21.25
CA PHE A 276 23.85 -6.25 19.84
C PHE A 276 24.32 -5.12 18.91
N ALA A 277 23.97 -3.87 19.22
CA ALA A 277 24.34 -2.71 18.42
C ALA A 277 25.85 -2.54 18.27
N LYS A 278 26.67 -2.80 19.31
CA LYS A 278 28.14 -2.77 19.21
C LYS A 278 28.66 -3.74 18.15
N ASN A 279 28.10 -4.95 18.11
CA ASN A 279 28.49 -6.04 17.22
C ASN A 279 27.93 -5.92 15.80
N LEU A 280 27.04 -4.94 15.55
CA LEU A 280 26.44 -4.71 14.25
C LEU A 280 27.49 -4.13 13.27
N THR A 281 28.13 -4.99 12.50
CA THR A 281 29.11 -4.64 11.44
C THR A 281 28.67 -5.19 10.08
N TYR A 282 29.35 -4.79 9.01
CA TYR A 282 29.13 -5.36 7.68
C TYR A 282 29.31 -6.88 7.66
N GLU A 283 30.37 -7.40 8.29
CA GLU A 283 30.66 -8.84 8.37
C GLU A 283 29.58 -9.58 9.15
N TYR A 284 29.08 -8.99 10.25
CA TYR A 284 27.99 -9.57 11.02
C TYR A 284 26.73 -9.70 10.17
N LEU A 285 26.33 -8.63 9.47
CA LEU A 285 25.15 -8.62 8.61
C LEU A 285 25.30 -9.58 7.42
N MET A 286 26.48 -9.64 6.81
CA MET A 286 26.79 -10.61 5.76
C MET A 286 26.64 -12.05 6.24
N ASN A 287 27.16 -12.37 7.43
CA ASN A 287 27.03 -13.69 8.02
C ASN A 287 25.56 -14.05 8.28
N GLN A 288 24.74 -13.10 8.75
CA GLN A 288 23.29 -13.32 8.91
C GLN A 288 22.61 -13.66 7.57
N ILE A 289 22.99 -12.99 6.49
CA ILE A 289 22.48 -13.27 5.15
C ILE A 289 22.90 -14.67 4.69
N GLU A 290 24.18 -15.03 4.82
CA GLU A 290 24.68 -16.34 4.43
C GLU A 290 24.06 -17.48 5.26
N GLN A 291 23.85 -17.28 6.56
CA GLN A 291 23.20 -18.28 7.42
C GLN A 291 21.73 -18.52 7.02
N LYS A 292 21.02 -17.46 6.62
CA LYS A 292 19.59 -17.53 6.31
C LYS A 292 19.30 -18.00 4.89
N PHE A 293 20.10 -17.58 3.90
CA PHE A 293 19.84 -17.82 2.47
C PHE A 293 20.87 -18.72 1.80
N GLY A 294 22.00 -18.99 2.46
CA GLY A 294 23.14 -19.67 1.87
C GLY A 294 24.01 -18.73 1.04
N LYS A 295 24.88 -19.33 0.21
CA LYS A 295 25.70 -18.59 -0.76
C LYS A 295 25.01 -18.56 -2.11
N SER A 296 25.13 -17.43 -2.79
CA SER A 296 24.67 -17.35 -4.18
C SER A 296 25.53 -18.23 -5.09
N ASN A 297 24.87 -18.91 -6.02
CA ASN A 297 25.53 -19.60 -7.15
C ASN A 297 25.48 -18.75 -8.44
N ASN A 298 24.89 -17.57 -8.38
CA ASN A 298 24.77 -16.68 -9.53
C ASN A 298 26.11 -15.99 -9.81
N GLN A 299 26.38 -15.73 -11.09
CA GLN A 299 27.56 -15.00 -11.55
C GLN A 299 27.15 -13.78 -12.37
N PHE A 300 26.20 -13.00 -11.86
CA PHE A 300 25.75 -11.79 -12.55
C PHE A 300 26.87 -10.75 -12.60
N ASN A 301 27.15 -10.23 -13.79
CA ASN A 301 27.83 -8.94 -13.89
C ASN A 301 26.88 -7.79 -13.52
N ASP A 302 27.42 -6.59 -13.28
CA ASP A 302 26.62 -5.44 -12.83
C ASP A 302 25.45 -5.09 -13.78
N LYS A 303 25.59 -5.30 -15.09
CA LYS A 303 24.52 -5.03 -16.06
C LYS A 303 23.41 -6.07 -15.96
N GLU A 304 23.76 -7.34 -15.77
CA GLU A 304 22.81 -8.44 -15.58
C GLU A 304 22.06 -8.28 -14.25
N LEU A 305 22.76 -7.97 -13.16
CA LEU A 305 22.13 -7.70 -11.87
C LEU A 305 21.09 -6.58 -11.96
N LEU A 306 21.43 -5.46 -12.60
CA LEU A 306 20.49 -4.37 -12.80
C LEU A 306 19.30 -4.79 -13.67
N SER A 307 19.54 -5.54 -14.74
CA SER A 307 18.46 -6.07 -15.60
C SER A 307 17.51 -6.98 -14.83
N GLU A 308 18.03 -7.90 -14.02
CA GLU A 308 17.20 -8.77 -13.17
C GLU A 308 16.48 -7.97 -12.08
N THR A 309 17.11 -6.92 -11.55
CA THR A 309 16.47 -6.02 -10.57
C THR A 309 15.32 -5.24 -11.21
N GLU A 310 15.43 -4.80 -12.46
CA GLU A 310 14.31 -4.20 -13.20
C GLU A 310 13.15 -5.20 -13.39
N LYS A 311 13.46 -6.48 -13.66
CA LYS A 311 12.43 -7.53 -13.72
C LYS A 311 11.74 -7.69 -12.37
N MET A 312 12.49 -7.68 -11.26
CA MET A 312 11.93 -7.71 -9.90
C MET A 312 10.98 -6.53 -9.67
N ILE A 313 11.39 -5.30 -10.01
CA ILE A 313 10.55 -4.09 -9.88
C ILE A 313 9.26 -4.22 -10.71
N ASN A 314 9.38 -4.64 -11.97
CA ASN A 314 8.25 -4.83 -12.88
C ASN A 314 7.31 -5.95 -12.42
N ASN A 315 7.84 -6.96 -11.72
CA ASN A 315 7.10 -8.06 -11.12
C ASN A 315 6.68 -7.79 -9.66
N ALA A 316 6.29 -6.54 -9.37
CA ALA A 316 5.81 -6.11 -8.06
C ALA A 316 6.77 -6.41 -6.89
N GLY A 317 8.07 -6.28 -7.14
CA GLY A 317 9.12 -6.52 -6.15
C GLY A 317 9.45 -8.00 -5.89
N SER A 318 8.92 -8.93 -6.69
CA SER A 318 9.21 -10.36 -6.55
C SER A 318 10.29 -10.83 -7.53
N SER A 319 11.23 -11.62 -7.04
CA SER A 319 12.23 -12.31 -7.87
C SER A 319 12.40 -13.76 -7.41
N THR A 320 12.61 -14.65 -8.38
CA THR A 320 13.02 -16.05 -8.15
C THR A 320 14.46 -16.30 -8.55
N THR A 321 15.13 -15.31 -9.15
CA THR A 321 16.48 -15.44 -9.72
C THR A 321 17.53 -14.74 -8.86
N LEU A 322 17.16 -13.65 -8.18
CA LEU A 322 18.08 -12.84 -7.39
C LEU A 322 18.26 -13.41 -5.99
N HIS A 323 19.53 -13.57 -5.61
CA HIS A 323 19.92 -13.90 -4.25
C HIS A 323 20.34 -12.61 -3.51
N PRO A 324 20.06 -12.44 -2.20
CA PRO A 324 20.47 -11.27 -1.42
C PRO A 324 21.97 -10.92 -1.57
N SER A 325 22.84 -11.93 -1.57
CA SER A 325 24.30 -11.75 -1.75
C SER A 325 24.71 -11.24 -3.14
N ASP A 326 23.86 -11.35 -4.17
CA ASP A 326 24.17 -10.84 -5.52
C ASP A 326 24.36 -9.32 -5.50
N PHE A 327 23.52 -8.63 -4.73
CA PHE A 327 23.62 -7.19 -4.53
C PHE A 327 24.88 -6.80 -3.76
N ILE A 328 25.22 -7.60 -2.76
CA ILE A 328 26.28 -7.24 -1.83
C ILE A 328 27.65 -7.47 -2.46
N ASN A 329 27.78 -8.53 -3.26
CA ASN A 329 28.99 -8.86 -4.00
C ASN A 329 29.19 -8.02 -5.27
N SER A 330 28.17 -7.26 -5.70
CA SER A 330 28.28 -6.39 -6.86
C SER A 330 29.35 -5.30 -6.68
N THR A 331 30.00 -4.96 -7.80
CA THR A 331 30.94 -3.84 -7.90
C THR A 331 30.24 -2.50 -8.17
N LYS A 332 28.92 -2.52 -8.36
CA LYS A 332 28.13 -1.33 -8.61
C LYS A 332 28.13 -0.42 -7.39
N ASP A 333 28.04 0.88 -7.66
CA ASP A 333 27.80 1.91 -6.65
C ASP A 333 26.60 1.52 -5.76
N LYS A 334 26.82 1.50 -4.44
CA LYS A 334 25.82 1.06 -3.47
C LYS A 334 24.56 1.93 -3.47
N GLU A 335 24.68 3.23 -3.73
CA GLU A 335 23.53 4.14 -3.76
C GLU A 335 22.60 3.83 -4.93
N ILE A 336 23.17 3.41 -6.07
CA ILE A 336 22.39 2.94 -7.22
C ILE A 336 21.62 1.67 -6.85
N LEU A 337 22.28 0.72 -6.18
CA LEU A 337 21.63 -0.53 -5.75
C LEU A 337 20.54 -0.27 -4.70
N ILE A 338 20.82 0.55 -3.69
CA ILE A 338 19.85 0.96 -2.67
C ILE A 338 18.64 1.64 -3.33
N GLY A 339 18.85 2.57 -4.26
CA GLY A 339 17.75 3.23 -4.98
C GLY A 339 16.84 2.24 -5.72
N LYS A 340 17.41 1.21 -6.36
CA LYS A 340 16.63 0.17 -7.04
C LYS A 340 15.91 -0.76 -6.06
N LEU A 341 16.57 -1.15 -4.97
CA LEU A 341 15.99 -1.96 -3.92
C LEU A 341 14.86 -1.23 -3.19
N LEU A 342 14.97 0.08 -2.98
CA LEU A 342 13.90 0.90 -2.42
C LEU A 342 12.65 0.92 -3.33
N GLU A 343 12.84 1.00 -4.64
CA GLU A 343 11.73 0.89 -5.60
C GLU A 343 11.13 -0.53 -5.62
N ALA A 344 11.97 -1.57 -5.58
CA ALA A 344 11.50 -2.95 -5.49
C ALA A 344 10.70 -3.21 -4.20
N ARG A 345 11.19 -2.72 -3.06
CA ARG A 345 10.50 -2.76 -1.76
C ARG A 345 9.15 -2.04 -1.83
N ARG A 346 9.13 -0.83 -2.41
CA ARG A 346 7.89 -0.06 -2.60
C ARG A 346 6.86 -0.87 -3.39
N LYS A 347 7.30 -1.54 -4.46
CA LYS A 347 6.45 -2.41 -5.28
C LYS A 347 5.99 -3.68 -4.55
N SER A 348 6.79 -4.23 -3.64
CA SER A 348 6.39 -5.37 -2.80
C SER A 348 5.19 -5.05 -1.90
N PHE A 349 4.98 -3.80 -1.49
CA PHE A 349 3.77 -3.40 -0.76
C PHE A 349 2.47 -3.51 -1.58
N LEU A 350 2.53 -3.71 -2.90
CA LEU A 350 1.34 -4.03 -3.70
C LEU A 350 0.87 -5.49 -3.50
N ARG A 351 1.75 -6.36 -2.99
CA ARG A 351 1.45 -7.78 -2.75
C ARG A 351 0.95 -7.95 -1.32
N VAL A 352 -0.36 -7.97 -1.15
CA VAL A 352 -1.04 -8.07 0.15
C VAL A 352 -1.12 -9.54 0.57
N ASN A 353 0.05 -10.14 0.78
CA ASN A 353 0.22 -11.53 1.22
C ASN A 353 1.54 -11.70 1.98
N ARG A 354 1.75 -12.88 2.55
CA ARG A 354 2.94 -13.19 3.34
C ARG A 354 4.24 -13.03 2.55
N HIS A 355 4.28 -13.52 1.31
CA HIS A 355 5.48 -13.43 0.46
C HIS A 355 5.89 -11.97 0.18
N GLY A 356 4.91 -11.08 0.00
CA GLY A 356 5.19 -9.65 -0.16
C GLY A 356 5.90 -9.04 1.05
N LEU A 357 5.46 -9.41 2.27
CA LEU A 357 6.09 -8.97 3.52
C LEU A 357 7.48 -9.58 3.70
N ASP A 358 7.64 -10.89 3.43
CA ASP A 358 8.93 -11.56 3.49
C ASP A 358 9.95 -10.88 2.54
N ASP A 359 9.53 -10.53 1.31
CA ASP A 359 10.37 -9.83 0.35
C ASP A 359 10.72 -8.40 0.78
N ILE A 360 9.83 -7.69 1.48
CA ILE A 360 10.12 -6.39 2.10
C ILE A 360 11.22 -6.52 3.16
N ASP A 361 11.09 -7.51 4.05
CA ASP A 361 12.06 -7.74 5.12
C ASP A 361 13.43 -8.17 4.57
N ILE A 362 13.45 -9.03 3.54
CA ILE A 362 14.68 -9.40 2.81
C ILE A 362 15.31 -8.16 2.19
N THR A 363 14.51 -7.34 1.51
CA THR A 363 15.01 -6.13 0.84
C THR A 363 15.58 -5.12 1.85
N ASN A 364 14.92 -4.93 3.00
CA ASN A 364 15.41 -4.08 4.10
C ASN A 364 16.75 -4.58 4.64
N MET A 365 16.89 -5.88 4.86
CA MET A 365 18.14 -6.49 5.32
C MET A 365 19.28 -6.28 4.32
N VAL A 366 19.02 -6.42 3.01
CA VAL A 366 20.03 -6.13 1.97
C VAL A 366 20.40 -4.64 1.93
N ILE A 367 19.41 -3.74 1.98
CA ILE A 367 19.65 -2.29 2.03
C ILE A 367 20.49 -1.92 3.25
N ASN A 368 20.15 -2.44 4.44
CA ASN A 368 20.91 -2.17 5.65
C ASN A 368 22.34 -2.69 5.52
N THR A 369 22.53 -3.90 4.99
CA THR A 369 23.88 -4.45 4.76
C THR A 369 24.70 -3.60 3.80
N LEU A 370 24.10 -3.11 2.70
CA LEU A 370 24.75 -2.20 1.77
C LEU A 370 25.15 -0.86 2.44
N ASN A 371 24.34 -0.33 3.36
CA ASN A 371 24.69 0.88 4.11
C ASN A 371 25.95 0.69 4.97
N PHE A 372 26.20 -0.53 5.47
CA PHE A 372 27.42 -0.88 6.21
C PHE A 372 28.63 -1.20 5.32
N LYS A 373 28.44 -1.34 4.00
CA LYS A 373 29.54 -1.65 3.06
C LYS A 373 30.54 -0.47 3.02
N PRO A 374 31.84 -0.73 3.27
CA PRO A 374 32.88 0.29 3.36
C PRO A 374 33.14 1.03 2.04
#